data_AF-A0A0R2B4Z2-F1
#
_entry.id   AF-A0A0R2B4Z2-F1
#
_cell.length_a   1.000
_cell.length_b   1.000
_cell.length_c   1.000
_cell.angle_alpha   90.00
_cell.angle_beta   90.00
_cell.angle_gamma   90.00
#
_symmetry.space_group_name_H-M   'P 1'
#
loop_
_entity.id
_entity.type
_entity.pdbx_description
1 polymer ?
#
loop_
_entity_poly.entity_id
_entity_poly.type
_entity_poly.pdbx_seq_one_letter_code
_entity_poly.pdbx_strand_id
1 'polypeptide(L)' 'MKGVNFMSENIFFNPGDSIASDFDFENAYVAAQIYHHKAAKPVLIAQEKDGKPYFIFDEAAAIAEEHAKAKAFSVVKRLK' A
#
# COMPACT_ATOMS: atom_id res chain seq x y z
N MET A 1 -22.06 -17.12 -12.12
CA MET A 1 -21.11 -16.64 -11.09
C MET A 1 -20.23 -15.59 -11.74
N LYS A 2 -20.42 -14.30 -11.43
CA LYS A 2 -19.49 -13.25 -11.90
C LYS A 2 -18.33 -13.21 -10.93
N GLY A 3 -17.20 -13.82 -11.32
CA GLY A 3 -15.95 -13.70 -10.58
C GLY A 3 -15.53 -12.24 -10.56
N VAL A 4 -15.33 -11.70 -9.36
CA VAL A 4 -14.72 -10.39 -9.18
C VAL A 4 -13.27 -10.55 -9.65
N ASN A 5 -12.92 -9.97 -10.79
CA ASN A 5 -11.53 -9.81 -11.19
C ASN A 5 -10.90 -8.83 -10.20
N PHE A 6 -10.21 -9.35 -9.18
CA PHE A 6 -9.24 -8.56 -8.44
C PHE A 6 -8.11 -8.25 -9.41
N MET A 7 -8.20 -7.15 -10.15
CA MET A 7 -7.03 -6.57 -10.77
C MET A 7 -6.07 -6.19 -9.64
N SER A 8 -5.08 -7.05 -9.38
CA SER A 8 -3.97 -6.72 -8.50
C SER A 8 -3.14 -5.64 -9.20
N GLU A 9 -3.44 -4.37 -8.92
CA GLU A 9 -2.63 -3.27 -9.40
C GLU A 9 -1.27 -3.36 -8.69
N ASN A 10 -0.23 -3.64 -9.47
CA ASN A 10 1.13 -3.68 -8.98
C ASN A 10 1.74 -2.29 -9.14
N ILE A 11 2.20 -1.72 -8.03
CA ILE A 11 2.83 -0.41 -7.96
C ILE A 11 4.21 -0.57 -7.33
N PHE A 12 5.15 0.27 -7.73
CA PHE A 12 6.50 0.26 -7.19
C PHE A 12 6.66 1.32 -6.10
N PHE A 13 7.15 0.87 -4.93
CA PHE A 13 7.51 1.74 -3.81
C PHE A 13 8.91 1.39 -3.32
N ASN A 14 9.63 2.38 -2.79
CA ASN A 14 10.78 2.08 -1.96
C ASN A 14 10.28 1.62 -0.58
N PRO A 15 10.68 0.45 -0.06
CA PRO A 15 10.22 -0.01 1.25
C PRO A 15 10.57 0.97 2.40
N GLY A 16 11.66 1.72 2.26
CA GLY A 16 12.07 2.75 3.23
C GLY A 16 11.13 3.97 3.30
N ASP A 17 10.29 4.18 2.29
CA ASP A 17 9.31 5.27 2.25
C ASP A 17 7.95 4.85 2.86
N SER A 18 7.85 3.63 3.42
CA SER A 18 6.63 3.19 4.10
C SER A 18 6.37 4.05 5.34
N ILE A 19 5.13 4.53 5.47
CA ILE A 19 4.66 5.28 6.63
C ILE A 19 4.62 4.37 7.86
N ALA A 20 4.08 3.16 7.68
CA ALA A 20 4.06 2.11 8.68
C ALA A 20 3.83 0.74 8.01
N SER A 21 3.99 -0.32 8.79
CA SER A 21 3.68 -1.68 8.36
C SER A 21 3.12 -2.51 9.52
N ASP A 22 2.18 -3.41 9.24
CA ASP A 22 1.63 -4.35 10.22
C ASP A 22 1.32 -5.72 9.59
N PHE A 23 1.37 -6.80 10.36
CA PHE A 23 1.03 -8.15 9.90
C PHE A 23 -0.49 -8.42 9.91
N ASP A 24 -1.25 -7.63 10.66
CA ASP A 24 -2.70 -7.65 10.70
C ASP A 24 -3.29 -6.52 9.84
N PHE A 25 -4.30 -6.86 9.02
CA PHE A 25 -4.89 -5.89 8.10
C PHE A 25 -5.65 -4.78 8.84
N GLU A 26 -6.37 -5.11 9.91
CA GLU A 26 -7.20 -4.14 10.62
C GLU A 26 -6.32 -3.10 11.32
N ASN A 27 -5.21 -3.52 11.91
CA ASN A 27 -4.23 -2.61 12.48
C ASN A 27 -3.60 -1.69 11.43
N ALA A 28 -3.20 -2.25 10.28
CA ALA A 28 -2.68 -1.46 9.16
C ALA A 28 -3.73 -0.46 8.64
N TYR A 29 -4.99 -0.89 8.58
CA TYR A 29 -6.10 -0.05 8.12
C TYR A 29 -6.37 1.11 9.06
N VAL A 30 -6.40 0.86 10.38
CA VAL A 30 -6.53 1.92 11.40
C VAL A 30 -5.36 2.90 11.33
N ALA A 31 -4.13 2.41 11.21
CA ALA A 31 -2.96 3.27 11.06
C ALA A 31 -3.05 4.15 9.79
N ALA A 32 -3.52 3.58 8.67
CA ALA A 32 -3.72 4.30 7.42
C ALA A 32 -4.79 5.39 7.56
N GLN A 33 -5.92 5.10 8.23
CA GLN A 33 -6.96 6.08 8.52
C GLN A 33 -6.43 7.23 9.38
N ILE A 34 -5.67 6.93 10.43
CA ILE A 34 -5.08 7.94 11.31
C ILE A 34 -4.15 8.87 10.51
N TYR A 35 -3.29 8.30 9.66
CA TYR A 35 -2.39 9.11 8.85
C TYR A 35 -3.17 9.95 7.82
N HIS A 36 -4.09 9.33 7.08
CA HIS A 36 -4.93 10.02 6.09
C HIS A 36 -5.65 11.22 6.70
N HIS A 37 -6.24 11.05 7.89
CA HIS A 37 -6.94 12.11 8.60
C HIS A 37 -6.00 13.21 9.09
N LYS A 38 -4.81 12.86 9.60
CA LYS A 38 -3.83 13.84 10.11
C LYS A 38 -3.11 14.62 9.01
N ALA A 39 -2.73 13.95 7.93
CA ALA A 39 -1.96 14.54 6.84
C ALA A 39 -2.85 15.13 5.74
N ALA A 40 -4.15 14.78 5.71
CA ALA A 40 -5.08 15.10 4.63
C ALA A 40 -4.55 14.67 3.25
N LYS A 41 -3.88 13.52 3.21
CA LYS A 41 -3.27 12.95 2.00
C LYS A 41 -3.83 11.57 1.67
N PRO A 42 -4.04 11.24 0.40
CA PRO A 42 -4.37 9.89 0.01
C PRO A 42 -3.26 8.91 0.39
N VAL A 43 -3.66 7.75 0.90
CA VAL A 43 -2.73 6.67 1.26
C VAL A 43 -3.22 5.34 0.70
N LEU A 44 -2.29 4.42 0.60
CA LEU A 44 -2.55 3.07 0.14
C LEU A 44 -1.94 2.04 1.05
N ILE A 45 -2.66 0.94 1.19
CA ILE A 45 -2.24 -0.27 1.88
C ILE A 45 -1.88 -1.27 0.80
N ALA A 46 -0.65 -1.76 0.83
CA ALA A 46 -0.11 -2.64 -0.19
C ALA A 46 0.69 -3.80 0.45
N GLN A 47 0.92 -4.85 -0.31
CA GLN A 47 1.66 -6.03 0.13
C GLN A 47 2.74 -6.40 -0.87
N GLU A 48 3.89 -6.87 -0.38
CA GLU A 48 4.83 -7.58 -1.25
C GLU A 48 4.20 -8.91 -1.74
N LYS A 49 4.85 -9.56 -2.71
CA LYS A 49 4.37 -10.81 -3.33
C LYS A 49 3.97 -11.90 -2.34
N ASP A 50 4.60 -11.92 -1.17
CA ASP A 50 4.39 -12.95 -0.14
C ASP A 50 3.16 -12.67 0.74
N GLY A 51 2.45 -11.56 0.50
CA GLY A 51 1.15 -11.28 1.10
C GLY A 51 1.18 -10.90 2.58
N LYS A 52 2.35 -10.68 3.19
CA LYS A 52 2.54 -10.00 4.49
C LYS A 52 3.97 -9.43 4.59
N PRO A 53 4.19 -8.37 5.40
CA PRO A 53 3.18 -7.57 6.10
C PRO A 53 2.41 -6.63 5.14
N TYR A 54 1.39 -5.96 5.66
CA TYR A 54 0.71 -4.85 5.00
C TYR A 54 1.51 -3.57 5.23
N PHE A 55 1.87 -2.89 4.15
CA PHE A 55 2.60 -1.63 4.18
C PHE A 55 1.67 -0.48 3.83
N ILE A 56 1.90 0.66 4.46
CA ILE A 56 1.15 1.89 4.23
C ILE A 56 2.08 2.88 3.54
N PHE A 57 1.67 3.41 2.41
CA PHE A 57 2.42 4.43 1.67
C PHE A 57 1.53 5.64 1.35
N ASP A 58 2.17 6.80 1.17
CA ASP A 58 1.56 7.96 0.51
C ASP A 58 1.31 7.60 -0.96
N GLU A 59 0.10 7.84 -1.48
CA GLU A 59 -0.21 7.53 -2.88
C GLU A 59 0.69 8.30 -3.86
N ALA A 60 1.15 9.50 -3.46
CA ALA A 60 2.06 10.31 -4.25
C ALA A 60 3.52 9.78 -4.26
N ALA A 61 3.87 8.85 -3.37
CA ALA A 61 5.21 8.24 -3.33
C ALA A 61 5.37 7.07 -4.33
N ALA A 62 4.30 6.71 -5.04
CA ALA A 62 4.33 5.67 -6.07
C ALA A 62 5.29 6.08 -7.21
N ILE A 63 6.11 5.12 -7.66
CA ILE A 63 7.03 5.33 -8.77
C ILE A 63 6.56 4.51 -9.98
N ALA A 64 6.80 5.04 -11.19
CA ALA A 64 6.32 4.45 -12.44
C ALA A 64 7.10 3.21 -12.87
N GLU A 65 8.36 3.06 -12.44
CA GLU A 65 9.27 2.01 -12.91
C GLU A 65 9.98 1.30 -11.75
N GLU A 66 10.40 0.07 -12.04
CA GLU A 66 11.23 -0.73 -11.14
C GLU A 66 12.65 -0.17 -11.11
N HIS A 67 13.01 0.49 -10.01
CA HIS A 67 14.38 0.92 -9.74
C HIS A 67 15.05 -0.03 -8.76
N ALA A 68 16.38 -0.02 -8.68
CA ALA A 68 17.16 -0.92 -7.81
C ALA A 68 16.76 -0.92 -6.32
N LYS A 69 16.04 0.10 -5.84
CA LYS A 69 15.51 0.21 -4.46
C LYS A 69 14.00 0.05 -4.35
N ALA A 70 13.28 0.16 -5.48
CA ALA A 70 11.83 0.06 -5.49
C ALA A 70 11.44 -1.41 -5.64
N LYS A 71 10.45 -1.84 -4.87
CA LYS A 71 9.86 -3.17 -4.97
C LYS A 71 8.44 -3.06 -5.48
N ALA A 72 8.00 -4.11 -6.18
CA ALA A 72 6.61 -4.26 -6.55
C ALA A 72 5.76 -4.63 -5.33
N PHE A 73 4.69 -3.87 -5.13
CA PHE A 73 3.64 -4.16 -4.17
C PHE A 73 2.30 -4.27 -4.88
N SER A 74 1.47 -5.20 -4.43
CA SER A 74 0.07 -5.27 -4.84
C SER A 74 -0.78 -4.39 -3.93
N VAL A 75 -1.54 -3.47 -4.51
CA VAL A 75 -2.44 -2.59 -3.74
C VAL A 75 -3.62 -3.41 -3.21
N VAL A 76 -3.80 -3.37 -1.89
CA VAL A 76 -4.93 -4.00 -1.19
C VAL A 76 -6.08 -3.00 -1.00
N LYS A 77 -5.78 -1.78 -0.58
CA LYS A 77 -6.78 -0.75 -0.29
C LYS A 77 -6.24 0.66 -0.53
N ARG A 78 -7.10 1.57 -1.01
CA ARG A 78 -6.84 3.01 -1.08
C ARG A 78 -7.77 3.77 -0.14
N LEU A 79 -7.24 4.82 0.48
CA LEU A 79 -7.98 5.81 1.26
C LEU A 79 -7.74 7.18 0.59
N LYS A 80 -8.82 7.85 0.19
CA LYS A 80 -8.81 9.11 -0.56
C LYS A 80 -9.68 10.15 0.14
#